data_AF-A0A2A5FUV6-F1
#
_entry.id   AF-A0A2A5FUV6-F1
#
_cell.length_a   1.000
_cell.length_b   1.000
_cell.length_c   1.000
_cell.angle_alpha   90.00
_cell.angle_beta   90.00
_cell.angle_gamma   90.00
#
_symmetry.space_group_name_H-M   'P 1'
#
loop_
_entity.id
_entity.type
_entity.pdbx_description
1 polymer ?
#
loop_
_entity_poly.entity_id
_entity_poly.type
_entity_poly.pdbx_seq_one_letter_code
_entity_poly.pdbx_strand_id
1 'polypeptide(L)'
;MKVNPQDLFVRKYNELRFLKREMGKYETLKAGAILRHLLIDGSPLLHLANKKFSLKAKFEVDNTLLPNIAPNARILFVGTKIGKLKLQYSISLRTLKIGQFLKLELLKIENQKFTVVEIIKYAANKKGGVHFGNKDSSEDELEKLLAKVDYPVLQHSVFEISNIVLIALNPLKEAIIELPKNLPYLAHYNIGPDSSMHFKGKNQYMKTDNINDEIKNGFGALLEVRIMPQKKEGKRFIYEIGGRDNSFFNYSITLSGEGDLISKCKINGSAIVHTMYKNFLWHNNSKWICIGSFINLENGVATMSLFCDNNLVDEQQGRFKKINTAIERHVIAANLAGRQNASLKLIEAVFLKGGIDNQQRTALLDYMEGNWKR
;
A
#
# COMPACT_ATOMS: atom_id res chain seq x y z
N MET A 1 -14.38 17.77 13.12
CA MET A 1 -12.94 17.42 13.26
C MET A 1 -12.22 17.85 11.98
N LYS A 2 -11.17 18.68 12.05
CA LYS A 2 -10.40 19.09 10.85
C LYS A 2 -9.48 17.93 10.44
N VAL A 3 -9.57 17.48 9.20
CA VAL A 3 -8.68 16.43 8.67
C VAL A 3 -7.29 17.03 8.45
N ASN A 4 -6.23 16.37 8.95
CA ASN A 4 -4.85 16.79 8.69
C ASN A 4 -4.55 16.69 7.18
N PRO A 5 -3.99 17.75 6.54
CA PRO A 5 -3.63 17.72 5.12
C PRO A 5 -2.72 16.56 4.73
N GLN A 6 -1.81 16.12 5.61
CA GLN A 6 -0.89 15.01 5.35
C GLN A 6 -1.64 13.68 5.21
N ASP A 7 -2.56 13.40 6.13
CA ASP A 7 -3.38 12.18 6.09
C ASP A 7 -4.29 12.19 4.87
N LEU A 8 -4.90 13.34 4.56
CA LEU A 8 -5.73 13.50 3.37
C LEU A 8 -4.92 13.30 2.08
N PHE A 9 -3.69 13.81 2.04
CA PHE A 9 -2.78 13.63 0.92
C PHE A 9 -2.45 12.15 0.70
N VAL A 10 -2.05 11.42 1.76
CA VAL A 10 -1.74 9.99 1.69
C VAL A 10 -2.95 9.20 1.20
N ARG A 11 -4.14 9.47 1.76
CA ARG A 11 -5.39 8.83 1.32
C ARG A 11 -5.66 9.07 -0.16
N LYS A 12 -5.55 10.32 -0.63
CA LYS A 12 -5.79 10.67 -2.04
C LYS A 12 -4.73 10.09 -2.98
N TYR A 13 -3.48 10.03 -2.55
CA TYR A 13 -2.39 9.39 -3.28
C TYR A 13 -2.66 7.88 -3.45
N ASN A 14 -3.01 7.17 -2.37
CA ASN A 14 -3.30 5.75 -2.44
C ASN A 14 -4.57 5.45 -3.25
N GLU A 15 -5.60 6.28 -3.11
CA GLU A 15 -6.83 6.18 -3.90
C GLU A 15 -6.55 6.33 -5.41
N LEU A 16 -5.75 7.33 -5.81
CA LEU A 16 -5.31 7.48 -7.20
C LEU A 16 -4.51 6.27 -7.69
N ARG A 17 -3.61 5.75 -6.84
CA ARG A 17 -2.82 4.56 -7.13
C ARG A 17 -3.67 3.31 -7.32
N PHE A 18 -4.75 3.17 -6.55
CA PHE A 18 -5.71 2.07 -6.68
C PHE A 18 -6.50 2.18 -7.99
N LEU A 19 -7.12 3.33 -8.25
CA LEU A 19 -7.91 3.58 -9.46
C LEU A 19 -7.10 3.33 -10.74
N LYS A 20 -5.79 3.59 -10.70
CA LYS A 20 -4.89 3.33 -11.80
C LYS A 20 -4.94 1.87 -12.31
N ARG A 21 -5.17 0.89 -11.43
CA ARG A 21 -5.12 -0.54 -11.77
C ARG A 21 -6.37 -1.01 -12.53
N GLU A 22 -7.48 -0.31 -12.37
CA GLU A 22 -8.80 -0.68 -12.89
C GLU A 22 -9.41 0.54 -13.63
N MET A 23 -8.66 1.14 -14.56
CA MET A 23 -9.01 2.41 -15.20
C MET A 23 -10.21 2.30 -16.16
N GLY A 24 -11.41 2.17 -15.62
CA GLY A 24 -12.67 2.26 -16.35
C GLY A 24 -13.13 3.70 -16.54
N LYS A 25 -14.33 3.86 -17.14
CA LYS A 25 -14.94 5.18 -17.36
C LYS A 25 -15.16 5.91 -16.05
N TYR A 26 -15.72 5.25 -15.04
CA TYR A 26 -15.99 5.85 -13.73
C TYR A 26 -14.70 6.20 -12.98
N GLU A 27 -13.74 5.28 -12.97
CA GLU A 27 -12.45 5.45 -12.30
C GLU A 27 -11.64 6.60 -12.90
N THR A 28 -11.76 6.82 -14.22
CA THR A 28 -11.16 7.97 -14.92
C THR A 28 -11.68 9.30 -14.37
N LEU A 29 -12.98 9.43 -14.13
CA LEU A 29 -13.57 10.66 -13.59
C LEU A 29 -13.11 10.89 -12.16
N LYS A 30 -13.12 9.82 -11.37
CA LYS A 30 -12.68 9.86 -9.98
C LYS A 30 -11.19 10.21 -9.87
N ALA A 31 -10.35 9.66 -10.75
CA ALA A 31 -8.94 10.01 -10.85
C ALA A 31 -8.76 11.48 -11.24
N GLY A 32 -9.54 12.00 -12.21
CA GLY A 32 -9.57 13.41 -12.57
C GLY A 32 -9.85 14.33 -11.38
N ALA A 33 -10.88 14.03 -10.59
CA ALA A 33 -11.22 14.78 -9.39
C ALA A 33 -10.08 14.76 -8.34
N ILE A 34 -9.44 13.61 -8.13
CA ILE A 34 -8.30 13.48 -7.21
C ILE A 34 -7.09 14.28 -7.71
N LEU A 35 -6.78 14.20 -9.00
CA LEU A 35 -5.68 14.96 -9.61
C LEU A 35 -5.91 16.47 -9.49
N ARG A 36 -7.15 16.94 -9.69
CA ARG A 36 -7.52 18.35 -9.50
C ARG A 36 -7.27 18.81 -8.06
N HIS A 37 -7.71 18.02 -7.08
CA HIS A 37 -7.51 18.32 -5.67
C HIS A 37 -6.03 18.30 -5.26
N LEU A 38 -5.25 17.34 -5.79
CA LEU A 38 -3.82 17.24 -5.51
C LEU A 38 -3.02 18.43 -6.09
N LEU A 39 -3.36 18.91 -7.29
CA LEU A 39 -2.47 19.76 -8.09
C LEU A 39 -3.00 21.15 -8.47
N ILE A 40 -4.33 21.34 -8.56
CA ILE A 40 -4.92 22.49 -9.27
C ILE A 40 -5.76 23.40 -8.37
N ASP A 41 -6.60 22.86 -7.50
CA ASP A 41 -7.54 23.66 -6.70
C ASP A 41 -6.85 24.81 -5.97
N GLY A 42 -7.59 25.87 -5.60
CA GLY A 42 -7.00 27.13 -5.11
C GLY A 42 -6.00 27.01 -3.94
N SER A 43 -6.05 25.92 -3.19
CA SER A 43 -4.98 25.47 -2.30
C SER A 43 -4.64 24.01 -2.59
N PRO A 44 -3.73 23.72 -3.55
CA PRO A 44 -3.43 22.36 -3.96
C PRO A 44 -2.98 21.54 -2.75
N LEU A 45 -3.57 20.34 -2.57
CA LEU A 45 -3.29 19.50 -1.40
C LEU A 45 -1.80 19.14 -1.29
N LEU A 46 -1.10 19.03 -2.42
CA LEU A 46 0.36 18.91 -2.47
C LEU A 46 1.06 20.01 -1.65
N HIS A 47 0.71 21.28 -1.86
CA HIS A 47 1.36 22.39 -1.17
C HIS A 47 1.03 22.39 0.33
N LEU A 48 -0.22 22.08 0.69
CA LEU A 48 -0.65 22.00 2.08
C LEU A 48 0.08 20.89 2.85
N ALA A 49 0.14 19.68 2.30
CA ALA A 49 0.81 18.53 2.93
C ALA A 49 2.34 18.68 2.96
N ASN A 50 2.92 19.34 1.96
CA ASN A 50 4.36 19.53 1.84
C ASN A 50 4.92 20.71 2.66
N LYS A 51 4.08 21.49 3.34
CA LYS A 51 4.52 22.68 4.10
C LYS A 51 5.64 22.37 5.10
N LYS A 52 5.57 21.21 5.76
CA LYS A 52 6.58 20.75 6.73
C LYS A 52 7.86 20.24 6.06
N PHE A 53 7.75 19.54 4.94
CA PHE A 53 8.87 18.80 4.33
C PHE A 53 9.63 19.59 3.26
N SER A 54 8.98 20.59 2.66
CA SER A 54 9.57 21.46 1.63
C SER A 54 10.23 20.71 0.46
N LEU A 55 9.70 19.53 0.12
CA LEU A 55 10.25 18.71 -0.96
C LEU A 55 9.90 19.31 -2.33
N LYS A 56 10.84 19.23 -3.27
CA LYS A 56 10.61 19.70 -4.65
C LYS A 56 10.08 18.53 -5.48
N ALA A 57 8.78 18.52 -5.77
CA ALA A 57 8.19 17.56 -6.70
C ALA A 57 8.78 17.74 -8.10
N LYS A 58 9.19 16.63 -8.73
CA LYS A 58 9.85 16.57 -10.03
C LYS A 58 9.01 15.71 -10.97
N PHE A 59 8.46 16.32 -12.02
CA PHE A 59 7.64 15.62 -13.02
C PHE A 59 8.53 15.29 -14.21
N GLU A 60 9.00 14.06 -14.28
CA GLU A 60 9.79 13.60 -15.43
C GLU A 60 8.85 13.31 -16.59
N VAL A 61 9.20 13.78 -17.79
CA VAL A 61 8.47 13.52 -19.03
C VAL A 61 9.45 13.19 -20.15
N ASP A 62 9.03 12.37 -21.10
CA ASP A 62 9.81 12.05 -22.30
C ASP A 62 10.04 13.31 -23.16
N ASN A 63 11.27 13.51 -23.59
CA ASN A 63 11.71 14.67 -24.37
C ASN A 63 11.46 14.49 -25.89
N THR A 64 11.19 13.27 -26.34
CA THR A 64 10.84 12.94 -27.74
C THR A 64 9.40 13.32 -28.11
N LEU A 65 8.63 13.76 -27.12
CA LEU A 65 7.24 14.20 -27.18
C LEU A 65 6.96 15.45 -28.04
N LEU A 66 7.85 15.84 -28.96
CA LEU A 66 7.63 17.01 -29.79
C LEU A 66 6.80 16.68 -31.05
N PRO A 67 5.90 17.58 -31.47
CA PRO A 67 4.92 17.37 -32.56
C PRO A 67 5.51 17.17 -33.97
N ASN A 68 6.83 17.08 -34.12
CA ASN A 68 7.49 16.91 -35.41
C ASN A 68 7.47 15.45 -35.93
N ILE A 69 7.04 14.48 -35.11
CA ILE A 69 7.09 13.06 -35.50
C ILE A 69 5.96 12.71 -36.49
N ALA A 70 4.81 13.39 -36.43
CA ALA A 70 3.67 13.12 -37.31
C ALA A 70 2.81 14.39 -37.51
N PRO A 71 3.23 15.34 -38.37
CA PRO A 71 2.53 16.61 -38.56
C PRO A 71 1.07 16.44 -39.02
N ASN A 72 0.76 15.32 -39.69
CA ASN A 72 -0.55 15.01 -40.26
C ASN A 72 -1.40 14.06 -39.38
N ALA A 73 -0.96 13.72 -38.17
CA ALA A 73 -1.74 12.87 -37.28
C ALA A 73 -3.02 13.60 -36.84
N ARG A 74 -4.19 12.99 -37.10
CA ARG A 74 -5.49 13.51 -36.62
C ARG A 74 -5.60 13.48 -35.10
N ILE A 75 -4.90 12.54 -34.46
CA ILE A 75 -4.79 12.40 -33.02
C ILE A 75 -3.32 12.14 -32.71
N LEU A 76 -2.71 13.03 -31.93
CA LEU A 76 -1.38 12.81 -31.38
C LEU A 76 -1.51 12.79 -29.87
N PHE A 77 -1.28 11.62 -29.28
CA PHE A 77 -1.15 11.50 -27.85
C PHE A 77 0.32 11.62 -27.49
N VAL A 78 0.63 12.66 -26.74
CA VAL A 78 1.97 12.99 -26.25
C VAL A 78 2.20 12.22 -24.95
N GLY A 79 1.92 10.91 -24.99
CA GLY A 79 1.97 9.98 -23.86
C GLY A 79 3.36 9.43 -23.66
N THR A 80 3.94 9.69 -22.51
CA THR A 80 5.26 9.22 -22.13
C THR A 80 5.29 7.71 -21.95
N LYS A 81 6.30 7.02 -22.51
CA LYS A 81 6.72 5.71 -21.99
C LYS A 81 7.37 5.89 -20.62
N ILE A 82 6.63 6.33 -19.60
CA ILE A 82 7.13 6.38 -18.22
C ILE A 82 6.72 5.11 -17.51
N GLY A 83 7.68 4.19 -17.50
CA GLY A 83 7.62 2.93 -16.80
C GLY A 83 8.97 2.23 -16.91
N LYS A 84 9.30 1.39 -15.92
CA LYS A 84 10.54 0.59 -15.83
C LYS A 84 10.84 -0.32 -17.04
N LEU A 85 10.05 -0.29 -18.10
CA LEU A 85 10.43 -0.85 -19.39
C LEU A 85 11.52 0.05 -19.99
N LYS A 86 12.75 -0.10 -19.49
CA LYS A 86 14.00 0.17 -20.22
C LYS A 86 14.03 -0.70 -21.48
N LEU A 87 13.07 -0.54 -22.38
CA LEU A 87 13.13 -1.10 -23.72
C LEU A 87 14.22 -0.31 -24.44
N GLN A 88 15.45 -0.85 -24.47
CA GLN A 88 16.58 -0.69 -25.40
C GLN A 88 16.87 0.65 -26.13
N TYR A 89 16.07 1.68 -25.96
CA TYR A 89 16.14 2.99 -26.59
C TYR A 89 16.49 3.99 -25.50
N SER A 90 17.52 4.79 -25.76
CA SER A 90 17.94 5.92 -24.95
C SER A 90 16.89 7.04 -25.00
N ILE A 91 15.80 6.87 -24.25
CA ILE A 91 14.78 7.92 -24.09
C ILE A 91 15.41 9.06 -23.29
N SER A 92 15.51 10.25 -23.90
CA SER A 92 15.87 11.47 -23.18
C SER A 92 14.67 11.90 -22.33
N LEU A 93 14.86 12.02 -21.02
CA LEU A 93 13.84 12.55 -20.10
C LEU A 93 14.16 14.01 -19.77
N ARG A 94 13.12 14.83 -19.62
CA ARG A 94 13.22 16.18 -19.04
C ARG A 94 12.42 16.27 -17.75
N THR A 95 12.92 17.02 -16.77
CA THR A 95 12.24 17.25 -15.50
C THR A 95 11.52 18.58 -15.50
N LEU A 96 10.23 18.59 -15.16
CA LEU A 96 9.38 19.76 -15.09
C LEU A 96 9.00 20.10 -13.63
N LYS A 97 8.85 21.39 -13.34
CA LYS A 97 8.13 21.88 -12.14
C LYS A 97 6.62 21.75 -12.35
N ILE A 98 5.82 21.74 -11.28
CA ILE A 98 4.35 21.60 -11.35
C ILE A 98 3.69 22.55 -12.36
N GLY A 99 4.03 23.84 -12.35
CA GLY A 99 3.45 24.82 -13.28
C GLY A 99 3.84 24.57 -14.75
N GLN A 100 5.01 24.00 -15.01
CA GLN A 100 5.42 23.61 -16.37
C GLN A 100 4.73 22.31 -16.79
N PHE A 101 4.60 21.36 -15.87
CA PHE A 101 3.89 20.10 -16.10
C PHE A 101 2.41 20.33 -16.42
N LEU A 102 1.71 21.18 -15.64
CA LEU A 102 0.30 21.50 -15.88
C LEU A 102 0.04 22.19 -17.23
N LYS A 103 1.04 22.91 -17.76
CA LYS A 103 0.99 23.58 -19.07
C LYS A 103 1.49 22.71 -20.23
N LEU A 104 1.93 21.48 -19.95
CA LEU A 104 2.42 20.58 -20.98
C LEU A 104 1.27 20.19 -21.91
N GLU A 105 1.45 20.39 -23.22
CA GLU A 105 0.55 19.87 -24.25
C GLU A 105 0.63 18.33 -24.25
N LEU A 106 -0.47 17.67 -23.88
CA LEU A 106 -0.56 16.23 -23.77
C LEU A 106 -1.29 15.59 -24.96
N LEU A 107 -2.23 16.32 -25.54
CA LEU A 107 -3.13 15.79 -26.56
C LEU A 107 -3.32 16.82 -27.66
N LYS A 108 -3.20 16.38 -28.91
CA LYS A 108 -3.61 17.15 -30.08
C LYS A 108 -4.69 16.36 -30.83
N ILE A 109 -5.85 16.97 -31.05
CA ILE A 109 -6.90 16.41 -31.91
C ILE A 109 -7.17 17.45 -33.00
N GLU A 110 -7.04 17.03 -34.26
CA GLU A 110 -7.06 17.92 -35.42
C GLU A 110 -6.01 19.03 -35.25
N ASN A 111 -6.40 20.30 -35.19
CA ASN A 111 -5.51 21.45 -34.97
C ASN A 111 -5.55 21.99 -33.54
N GLN A 112 -6.34 21.38 -32.65
CA GLN A 112 -6.48 21.81 -31.28
C GLN A 112 -5.53 21.07 -30.36
N LYS A 113 -5.00 21.79 -29.38
CA LYS A 113 -4.02 21.31 -28.41
C LYS A 113 -4.62 21.41 -27.02
N PHE A 114 -4.42 20.37 -26.23
CA PHE A 114 -4.92 20.27 -24.87
C PHE A 114 -3.76 19.99 -23.92
N THR A 115 -3.71 20.80 -22.87
CA THR A 115 -2.72 20.74 -21.80
C THR A 115 -3.15 19.77 -20.70
N VAL A 116 -2.19 19.35 -19.87
CA VAL A 116 -2.47 18.52 -18.69
C VAL A 116 -3.56 19.11 -17.80
N VAL A 117 -3.55 20.43 -17.55
CA VAL A 117 -4.55 21.08 -16.69
C VAL A 117 -5.95 21.02 -17.29
N GLU A 118 -6.11 21.17 -18.60
CA GLU A 118 -7.40 21.09 -19.30
C GLU A 118 -7.97 19.68 -19.26
N ILE A 119 -7.12 18.66 -19.50
CA ILE A 119 -7.53 17.25 -19.40
C ILE A 119 -8.03 16.92 -17.98
N ILE A 120 -7.30 17.35 -16.94
CA ILE A 120 -7.70 17.10 -15.55
C ILE A 120 -9.03 17.79 -15.23
N LYS A 121 -9.20 19.07 -15.60
CA LYS A 121 -10.42 19.83 -15.34
C LYS A 121 -11.62 19.21 -16.05
N TYR A 122 -11.48 18.86 -17.32
CA TYR A 122 -12.53 18.20 -18.09
C TYR A 122 -12.96 16.87 -17.48
N ALA A 123 -12.00 16.03 -17.06
CA ALA A 123 -12.28 14.77 -16.39
C ALA A 123 -12.99 14.96 -15.03
N ALA A 124 -12.60 15.98 -14.26
CA ALA A 124 -13.14 16.25 -12.92
C ALA A 124 -14.54 16.89 -12.94
N ASN A 125 -14.81 17.81 -13.88
CA ASN A 125 -16.01 18.66 -13.85
C ASN A 125 -17.13 18.09 -14.70
N LYS A 126 -16.87 18.02 -16.01
CA LYS A 126 -17.91 17.92 -17.03
C LYS A 126 -18.44 16.50 -17.19
N LYS A 127 -17.53 15.53 -17.27
CA LYS A 127 -17.93 14.12 -17.28
C LYS A 127 -18.33 13.59 -15.90
N GLY A 128 -17.87 14.23 -14.82
CA GLY A 128 -18.28 13.93 -13.44
C GLY A 128 -19.69 14.39 -13.08
N GLY A 129 -20.36 15.18 -13.94
CA GLY A 129 -21.71 15.68 -13.71
C GLY A 129 -21.83 16.76 -12.64
N VAL A 130 -20.72 17.38 -12.22
CA VAL A 130 -20.70 18.37 -11.13
C VAL A 130 -21.14 19.77 -11.62
N HIS A 131 -20.93 20.06 -12.90
CA HIS A 131 -21.29 21.35 -13.50
C HIS A 131 -21.96 21.18 -14.87
N PHE A 132 -23.25 20.86 -14.88
CA PHE A 132 -24.04 20.82 -16.13
C PHE A 132 -24.35 22.21 -16.72
N GLY A 133 -24.03 23.30 -16.02
CA GLY A 133 -24.49 24.66 -16.39
C GLY A 133 -23.41 25.70 -16.70
N ASN A 134 -22.15 25.51 -16.30
CA ASN A 134 -21.10 26.52 -16.51
C ASN A 134 -20.19 26.10 -17.67
N LYS A 135 -20.23 26.87 -18.76
CA LYS A 135 -19.55 26.56 -20.02
C LYS A 135 -18.15 27.16 -20.04
N ASP A 136 -17.13 26.35 -19.76
CA ASP A 136 -15.77 26.65 -20.19
C ASP A 136 -15.64 26.21 -21.66
N SER A 137 -15.38 27.16 -22.56
CA SER A 137 -15.33 26.91 -24.01
C SER A 137 -14.31 25.83 -24.40
N SER A 138 -13.22 25.71 -23.63
CA SER A 138 -12.18 24.70 -23.84
C SER A 138 -12.66 23.28 -23.52
N GLU A 139 -13.45 23.11 -22.45
CA GLU A 139 -14.04 21.82 -22.06
C GLU A 139 -15.17 21.38 -23.03
N ASP A 140 -15.91 22.33 -23.61
CA ASP A 140 -16.89 22.10 -24.68
C ASP A 140 -16.25 21.61 -25.97
N GLU A 141 -15.14 22.24 -26.38
CA GLU A 141 -14.42 21.84 -27.56
C GLU A 141 -13.77 20.46 -27.40
N LEU A 142 -13.13 20.20 -26.26
CA LEU A 142 -12.55 18.89 -25.96
C LEU A 142 -13.60 17.77 -26.00
N GLU A 143 -14.80 17.99 -25.45
CA GLU A 143 -15.88 16.99 -25.50
C GLU A 143 -16.30 16.68 -26.93
N LYS A 144 -16.53 17.71 -27.75
CA LYS A 144 -16.94 17.54 -29.15
C LYS A 144 -15.90 16.77 -29.95
N LEU A 145 -14.61 17.05 -29.72
CA LEU A 145 -13.52 16.36 -30.40
C LEU A 145 -13.38 14.92 -29.92
N LEU A 146 -13.46 14.66 -28.61
CA LEU A 146 -13.42 13.30 -28.07
C LEU A 146 -14.60 12.43 -28.55
N ALA A 147 -15.78 13.02 -28.76
CA ALA A 147 -16.94 12.29 -29.28
C ALA A 147 -16.75 11.80 -30.73
N LYS A 148 -15.82 12.40 -31.50
CA LYS A 148 -15.48 11.98 -32.86
C LYS A 148 -14.43 10.86 -32.89
N VAL A 149 -13.87 10.48 -31.74
CA VAL A 149 -12.77 9.53 -31.65
C VAL A 149 -13.27 8.21 -31.07
N ASP A 150 -13.15 7.13 -31.82
CA ASP A 150 -13.48 5.77 -31.38
C ASP A 150 -12.34 5.12 -30.56
N TYR A 151 -11.80 5.88 -29.62
CA TYR A 151 -10.72 5.45 -28.73
C TYR A 151 -10.87 6.14 -27.37
N PRO A 152 -10.62 5.44 -26.25
CA PRO A 152 -10.71 6.00 -24.90
C PRO A 152 -9.54 6.97 -24.58
N VAL A 153 -9.39 8.02 -25.38
CA VAL A 153 -8.30 9.02 -25.30
C VAL A 153 -8.25 9.64 -23.91
N LEU A 154 -9.41 9.98 -23.34
CA LEU A 154 -9.48 10.58 -22.00
C LEU A 154 -8.95 9.62 -20.93
N GLN A 155 -9.38 8.36 -20.95
CA GLN A 155 -8.94 7.36 -19.99
C GLN A 155 -7.42 7.16 -20.07
N HIS A 156 -6.88 7.07 -21.29
CA HIS A 156 -5.44 6.94 -21.49
C HIS A 156 -4.67 8.18 -21.02
N SER A 157 -5.20 9.38 -21.30
CA SER A 157 -4.62 10.65 -20.85
C SER A 157 -4.55 10.76 -19.33
N VAL A 158 -5.67 10.48 -18.65
CA VAL A 158 -5.74 10.50 -17.18
C VAL A 158 -4.85 9.44 -16.57
N PHE A 159 -4.74 8.26 -17.20
CA PHE A 159 -3.81 7.21 -16.77
C PHE A 159 -2.36 7.68 -16.79
N GLU A 160 -1.90 8.27 -17.89
CA GLU A 160 -0.52 8.75 -17.97
C GLU A 160 -0.24 9.91 -17.01
N ILE A 161 -1.17 10.86 -16.88
CA ILE A 161 -1.04 11.93 -15.88
C ILE A 161 -0.92 11.32 -14.47
N SER A 162 -1.77 10.34 -14.14
CA SER A 162 -1.73 9.66 -12.85
C SER A 162 -0.39 8.98 -12.61
N ASN A 163 0.21 8.35 -13.63
CA ASN A 163 1.53 7.72 -13.52
C ASN A 163 2.60 8.71 -13.11
N ILE A 164 2.70 9.81 -13.85
CA ILE A 164 3.73 10.83 -13.62
C ILE A 164 3.54 11.46 -12.24
N VAL A 165 2.30 11.77 -11.88
CA VAL A 165 1.96 12.38 -10.59
C VAL A 165 2.29 11.44 -9.44
N LEU A 166 1.91 10.15 -9.50
CA LEU A 166 2.25 9.19 -8.46
C LEU A 166 3.77 9.09 -8.26
N ILE A 167 4.55 9.03 -9.35
CA ILE A 167 6.02 8.99 -9.26
C ILE A 167 6.57 10.28 -8.64
N ALA A 168 6.14 11.44 -9.13
CA ALA A 168 6.61 12.76 -8.69
C ALA A 168 6.28 13.04 -7.21
N LEU A 169 5.17 12.48 -6.71
CA LEU A 169 4.66 12.71 -5.37
C LEU A 169 5.05 11.63 -4.35
N ASN A 170 5.60 10.49 -4.80
CA ASN A 170 6.02 9.40 -3.92
C ASN A 170 7.01 9.84 -2.81
N PRO A 171 8.03 10.69 -3.06
CA PRO A 171 8.94 11.13 -2.01
C PRO A 171 8.23 11.87 -0.86
N LEU A 172 7.18 12.64 -1.17
CA LEU A 172 6.39 13.30 -0.13
C LEU A 172 5.53 12.29 0.65
N LYS A 173 4.94 11.32 -0.04
CA LYS A 173 4.19 10.22 0.60
C LYS A 173 5.08 9.45 1.58
N GLU A 174 6.31 9.12 1.18
CA GLU A 174 7.30 8.45 2.03
C GLU A 174 7.77 9.31 3.21
N ALA A 175 7.93 10.63 3.02
CA ALA A 175 8.29 11.53 4.10
C ALA A 175 7.16 11.72 5.13
N ILE A 176 5.89 11.59 4.69
CA ILE A 176 4.72 11.61 5.58
C ILE A 176 4.60 10.29 6.34
N ILE A 177 4.69 9.16 5.63
CA ILE A 177 4.51 7.81 6.19
C ILE A 177 5.89 7.27 6.60
N GLU A 178 6.38 7.77 7.72
CA GLU A 178 7.65 7.32 8.27
C GLU A 178 7.44 6.15 9.23
N LEU A 179 8.26 5.11 9.08
CA LEU A 179 8.28 4.00 10.02
C LEU A 179 8.74 4.53 11.40
N PRO A 180 8.00 4.30 12.50
CA PRO A 180 8.32 4.88 13.81
C PRO A 180 9.72 4.47 14.34
N LYS A 181 10.71 5.37 14.28
CA LYS A 181 12.12 5.04 14.59
C LYS A 181 12.40 4.52 16.01
N ASN A 182 11.56 4.85 16.98
CA ASN A 182 11.79 4.57 18.39
C ASN A 182 11.14 3.26 18.87
N LEU A 183 10.91 2.31 17.97
CA LEU A 183 10.37 0.99 18.32
C LEU A 183 11.48 -0.07 18.43
N PRO A 184 11.29 -1.10 19.28
CA PRO A 184 12.26 -2.16 19.46
C PRO A 184 12.20 -3.14 18.27
N TYR A 185 12.65 -2.72 17.09
CA TYR A 185 12.64 -3.56 15.90
C TYR A 185 13.54 -4.79 16.07
N LEU A 186 12.99 -5.96 15.75
CA LEU A 186 13.73 -7.19 15.54
C LEU A 186 14.14 -7.33 14.06
N ALA A 187 13.20 -7.05 13.16
CA ALA A 187 13.42 -7.12 11.71
C ALA A 187 12.34 -6.34 10.96
N HIS A 188 12.69 -5.86 9.77
CA HIS A 188 11.79 -5.16 8.86
C HIS A 188 12.07 -5.63 7.43
N TYR A 189 11.06 -6.24 6.80
CA TYR A 189 11.12 -6.72 5.43
C TYR A 189 10.11 -5.93 4.61
N ASN A 190 10.56 -5.07 3.70
CA ASN A 190 9.70 -4.33 2.78
C ASN A 190 10.07 -4.69 1.33
N ILE A 191 9.16 -5.41 0.66
CA ILE A 191 9.34 -5.89 -0.72
C ILE A 191 8.92 -4.81 -1.72
N GLY A 192 8.16 -3.82 -1.25
CA GLY A 192 7.77 -2.65 -2.01
C GLY A 192 6.40 -2.77 -2.70
N PRO A 193 5.90 -1.64 -3.20
CA PRO A 193 4.52 -1.47 -3.62
C PRO A 193 4.02 -2.34 -4.77
N ASP A 194 4.91 -2.68 -5.69
CA ASP A 194 4.55 -3.36 -6.94
C ASP A 194 5.21 -4.75 -7.01
N SER A 195 5.57 -5.29 -5.85
CA SER A 195 6.21 -6.59 -5.72
C SER A 195 5.63 -7.33 -4.52
N SER A 196 5.69 -8.65 -4.54
CA SER A 196 5.27 -9.47 -3.41
C SER A 196 6.03 -10.78 -3.42
N MET A 197 6.40 -11.27 -2.26
CA MET A 197 6.97 -12.61 -2.09
C MET A 197 5.82 -13.62 -2.06
N HIS A 198 5.85 -14.60 -2.96
CA HIS A 198 4.77 -15.58 -3.10
C HIS A 198 5.20 -16.92 -2.53
N PHE A 199 4.47 -17.36 -1.51
CA PHE A 199 4.60 -18.69 -0.93
C PHE A 199 3.44 -19.54 -1.44
N LYS A 200 3.76 -20.64 -2.14
CA LYS A 200 2.79 -21.58 -2.73
C LYS A 200 2.46 -22.76 -1.81
N GLY A 201 2.85 -22.68 -0.55
CA GLY A 201 2.54 -23.68 0.45
C GLY A 201 3.25 -25.05 0.29
N LYS A 202 4.44 -25.10 -0.32
CA LYS A 202 5.23 -26.34 -0.48
C LYS A 202 6.66 -26.18 0.06
N ASN A 203 6.84 -26.27 1.37
CA ASN A 203 8.15 -26.14 2.04
C ASN A 203 8.88 -24.84 1.69
N GLN A 204 8.12 -23.80 1.32
CA GLN A 204 8.65 -22.48 1.02
C GLN A 204 8.50 -21.65 2.28
N TYR A 205 9.63 -21.27 2.85
CA TYR A 205 9.66 -20.43 4.02
C TYR A 205 10.87 -19.50 3.95
N MET A 206 10.78 -18.36 4.63
CA MET A 206 11.92 -17.48 4.81
C MET A 206 12.44 -17.68 6.24
N LYS A 207 13.70 -18.09 6.36
CA LYS A 207 14.44 -18.07 7.63
C LYS A 207 15.09 -16.70 7.78
N THR A 208 15.01 -16.12 8.96
CA THR A 208 15.63 -14.81 9.24
C THR A 208 16.94 -14.98 9.98
N ASP A 209 17.89 -14.07 9.79
CA ASP A 209 19.25 -14.19 10.35
C ASP A 209 19.39 -13.72 11.82
N ASN A 210 18.35 -13.08 12.38
CA ASN A 210 18.38 -12.47 13.73
C ASN A 210 17.89 -13.43 14.83
N ILE A 211 18.65 -14.49 15.09
CA ILE A 211 18.25 -15.57 16.03
C ILE A 211 18.82 -15.40 17.46
N ASN A 212 19.73 -14.46 17.72
CA ASN A 212 20.37 -14.35 19.04
C ASN A 212 19.79 -13.25 19.95
N ASP A 213 18.73 -12.56 19.54
CA ASP A 213 18.08 -11.53 20.37
C ASP A 213 17.17 -12.17 21.43
N GLU A 214 17.16 -11.63 22.64
CA GLU A 214 16.22 -11.99 23.70
C GLU A 214 14.91 -11.18 23.55
N ILE A 215 13.77 -11.86 23.64
CA ILE A 215 12.45 -11.22 23.74
C ILE A 215 12.28 -10.61 25.14
N LYS A 216 12.30 -9.27 25.26
CA LYS A 216 12.13 -8.60 26.56
C LYS A 216 10.79 -7.90 26.63
N ASN A 217 9.98 -8.26 27.63
CA ASN A 217 8.70 -7.63 27.94
C ASN A 217 7.61 -7.74 26.85
N GLY A 218 7.84 -8.51 25.78
CA GLY A 218 6.83 -8.71 24.75
C GLY A 218 7.40 -8.93 23.35
N PHE A 219 6.51 -9.10 22.39
CA PHE A 219 6.82 -9.33 20.98
C PHE A 219 5.70 -8.77 20.10
N GLY A 220 6.03 -8.34 18.90
CA GLY A 220 5.03 -7.87 17.94
C GLY A 220 5.33 -8.35 16.53
N ALA A 221 4.29 -8.73 15.79
CA ALA A 221 4.35 -9.01 14.36
C ALA A 221 3.24 -8.24 13.64
N LEU A 222 3.62 -7.51 12.59
CA LEU A 222 2.70 -6.79 11.74
C LEU A 222 2.99 -7.13 10.28
N LEU A 223 2.00 -7.67 9.58
CA LEU A 223 2.16 -8.31 8.27
C LEU A 223 1.15 -7.74 7.27
N GLU A 224 1.64 -7.23 6.13
CA GLU A 224 0.81 -6.91 4.97
C GLU A 224 0.81 -8.12 4.02
N VAL A 225 -0.29 -8.88 4.04
CA VAL A 225 -0.38 -10.17 3.35
C VAL A 225 -1.65 -10.28 2.51
N ARG A 226 -1.61 -11.17 1.52
CA ARG A 226 -2.79 -11.66 0.81
C ARG A 226 -2.83 -13.17 0.95
N ILE A 227 -3.86 -13.67 1.61
CA ILE A 227 -4.04 -15.09 1.83
C ILE A 227 -4.86 -15.67 0.68
N MET A 228 -4.31 -16.68 0.01
CA MET A 228 -4.96 -17.32 -1.13
C MET A 228 -5.90 -18.44 -0.65
N PRO A 229 -6.96 -18.79 -1.42
CA PRO A 229 -7.79 -19.95 -1.14
C PRO A 229 -6.94 -21.22 -1.06
N GLN A 230 -7.23 -22.09 -0.10
CA GLN A 230 -6.54 -23.37 0.06
C GLN A 230 -7.43 -24.52 -0.41
N LYS A 231 -6.86 -25.49 -1.13
CA LYS A 231 -7.60 -26.66 -1.63
C LYS A 231 -7.90 -27.71 -0.55
N LYS A 232 -7.13 -27.71 0.53
CA LYS A 232 -7.24 -28.69 1.62
C LYS A 232 -7.49 -27.92 2.91
N GLU A 233 -8.35 -28.46 3.75
CA GLU A 233 -8.58 -27.99 5.11
C GLU A 233 -7.37 -28.28 6.01
N GLY A 234 -7.39 -27.66 7.18
CA GLY A 234 -6.46 -27.89 8.29
C GLY A 234 -5.62 -26.67 8.64
N LYS A 235 -4.82 -26.82 9.70
CA LYS A 235 -4.04 -25.71 10.26
C LYS A 235 -2.97 -25.23 9.29
N ARG A 236 -2.86 -23.91 9.09
CA ARG A 236 -1.84 -23.28 8.23
C ARG A 236 -1.07 -22.27 9.04
N PHE A 237 0.23 -22.18 8.83
CA PHE A 237 1.06 -21.18 9.51
C PHE A 237 1.41 -20.06 8.55
N ILE A 238 1.16 -18.84 9.00
CA ILE A 238 1.57 -17.60 8.33
C ILE A 238 2.94 -17.19 8.88
N TYR A 239 3.13 -17.33 10.20
CA TYR A 239 4.31 -16.88 10.91
C TYR A 239 4.59 -17.72 12.15
N GLU A 240 5.87 -17.94 12.47
CA GLU A 240 6.30 -18.53 13.74
C GLU A 240 7.70 -18.04 14.17
N ILE A 241 7.87 -17.79 15.47
CA ILE A 241 9.15 -17.53 16.14
C ILE A 241 9.23 -18.25 17.49
N GLY A 242 10.40 -18.77 17.86
CA GLY A 242 10.59 -19.45 19.14
C GLY A 242 11.69 -20.52 19.17
N GLY A 243 11.68 -21.37 20.19
CA GLY A 243 12.53 -22.58 20.30
C GLY A 243 12.09 -23.71 19.38
N ARG A 244 13.01 -24.59 18.93
CA ARG A 244 12.70 -25.66 17.96
C ARG A 244 11.66 -26.66 18.46
N ASP A 245 11.66 -26.92 19.75
CA ASP A 245 10.82 -27.90 20.45
C ASP A 245 9.65 -27.24 21.22
N ASN A 246 9.48 -25.92 21.11
CA ASN A 246 8.56 -25.11 21.92
C ASN A 246 8.84 -25.14 23.44
N SER A 247 10.05 -25.52 23.87
CA SER A 247 10.40 -25.61 25.30
C SER A 247 10.51 -24.26 26.00
N PHE A 248 10.71 -23.17 25.25
CA PHE A 248 10.89 -21.82 25.78
C PHE A 248 9.75 -20.90 25.32
N PHE A 249 10.06 -19.85 24.57
CA PHE A 249 9.09 -18.99 23.93
C PHE A 249 8.66 -19.58 22.58
N ASN A 250 7.37 -19.56 22.27
CA ASN A 250 6.85 -19.78 20.93
C ASN A 250 5.69 -18.83 20.67
N TYR A 251 5.76 -18.12 19.56
CA TYR A 251 4.71 -17.23 19.07
C TYR A 251 4.37 -17.61 17.64
N SER A 252 3.08 -17.69 17.33
CA SER A 252 2.63 -18.06 15.98
C SER A 252 1.39 -17.31 15.55
N ILE A 253 1.27 -17.12 14.22
CA ILE A 253 0.06 -16.65 13.55
C ILE A 253 -0.34 -17.73 12.55
N THR A 254 -1.56 -18.24 12.69
CA THR A 254 -2.03 -19.43 11.98
C THR A 254 -3.46 -19.26 11.49
N LEU A 255 -3.86 -20.03 10.49
CA LEU A 255 -5.25 -20.23 10.11
C LEU A 255 -5.72 -21.59 10.62
N SER A 256 -6.91 -21.64 11.21
CA SER A 256 -7.58 -22.91 11.57
C SER A 256 -8.05 -23.66 10.32
N GLY A 257 -8.50 -24.90 10.48
CA GLY A 257 -9.14 -25.64 9.39
C GLY A 257 -10.46 -25.02 8.93
N GLU A 258 -11.14 -24.31 9.84
CA GLU A 258 -12.40 -23.59 9.61
C GLU A 258 -12.17 -22.20 8.99
N GLY A 259 -10.91 -21.75 8.91
CA GLY A 259 -10.55 -20.47 8.30
C GLY A 259 -10.48 -19.29 9.27
N ASP A 260 -10.39 -19.55 10.57
CA ASP A 260 -10.16 -18.53 11.60
C ASP A 260 -8.70 -18.11 11.62
N LEU A 261 -8.44 -16.83 11.86
CA LEU A 261 -7.09 -16.35 12.14
C LEU A 261 -6.81 -16.46 13.63
N ILE A 262 -5.78 -17.20 14.00
CA ILE A 262 -5.40 -17.45 15.38
C ILE A 262 -3.97 -16.96 15.59
N SER A 263 -3.78 -16.10 16.58
CA SER A 263 -2.45 -15.84 17.12
C SER A 263 -2.31 -16.46 18.50
N LYS A 264 -1.16 -17.09 18.77
CA LYS A 264 -0.93 -17.87 19.98
C LYS A 264 0.47 -17.65 20.52
N CYS A 265 0.58 -17.50 21.82
CA CYS A 265 1.85 -17.51 22.54
C CYS A 265 1.92 -18.66 23.56
N LYS A 266 3.05 -19.36 23.57
CA LYS A 266 3.43 -20.33 24.59
C LYS A 266 4.72 -19.87 25.27
N ILE A 267 4.78 -20.08 26.58
CA ILE A 267 5.96 -19.81 27.41
C ILE A 267 6.23 -21.07 28.24
N ASN A 268 7.44 -21.59 28.15
CA ASN A 268 7.90 -22.81 28.79
C ASN A 268 7.01 -24.02 28.46
N GLY A 269 6.70 -24.23 27.18
CA GLY A 269 5.84 -25.32 26.71
C GLY A 269 4.34 -25.17 26.97
N SER A 270 3.93 -24.28 27.89
CA SER A 270 2.53 -24.06 28.24
C SER A 270 1.91 -22.95 27.39
N ALA A 271 0.73 -23.18 26.82
CA ALA A 271 -0.04 -22.14 26.15
C ALA A 271 -0.51 -21.12 27.18
N ILE A 272 -0.09 -19.86 27.03
CA ILE A 272 -0.40 -18.81 27.99
C ILE A 272 -1.62 -18.02 27.53
N VAL A 273 -1.66 -17.68 26.23
CA VAL A 273 -2.69 -16.81 25.67
C VAL A 273 -2.84 -17.07 24.17
N HIS A 274 -4.05 -16.91 23.66
CA HIS A 274 -4.33 -16.92 22.23
C HIS A 274 -5.49 -15.97 21.93
N THR A 275 -5.48 -15.40 20.74
CA THR A 275 -6.51 -14.50 20.22
C THR A 275 -7.04 -15.04 18.90
N MET A 276 -8.30 -14.77 18.56
CA MET A 276 -8.97 -15.35 17.41
C MET A 276 -9.86 -14.36 16.65
N TYR A 277 -9.74 -14.36 15.32
CA TYR A 277 -10.75 -13.80 14.41
C TYR A 277 -11.50 -14.95 13.73
N LYS A 278 -12.74 -15.21 14.20
CA LYS A 278 -13.62 -16.22 13.63
C LYS A 278 -14.03 -15.91 12.18
N ASN A 279 -14.14 -16.93 11.34
CA ASN A 279 -14.58 -16.81 9.93
C ASN A 279 -13.74 -15.84 9.09
N PHE A 280 -12.50 -15.60 9.50
CA PHE A 280 -11.65 -14.58 8.89
C PHE A 280 -11.50 -14.75 7.37
N LEU A 281 -11.31 -15.99 6.89
CA LEU A 281 -11.21 -16.25 5.45
C LEU A 281 -12.49 -15.92 4.68
N TRP A 282 -13.67 -16.05 5.28
CA TRP A 282 -14.92 -15.72 4.58
C TRP A 282 -15.03 -14.23 4.30
N HIS A 283 -14.52 -13.38 5.20
CA HIS A 283 -14.56 -11.93 5.03
C HIS A 283 -13.42 -11.39 4.15
N ASN A 284 -12.28 -12.07 4.17
CA ASN A 284 -11.01 -11.54 3.66
C ASN A 284 -10.37 -12.36 2.54
N ASN A 285 -11.09 -13.33 1.97
CA ASN A 285 -10.54 -14.21 0.95
C ASN A 285 -9.94 -13.40 -0.21
N SER A 286 -8.66 -13.68 -0.51
CA SER A 286 -7.96 -13.06 -1.64
C SER A 286 -7.87 -11.54 -1.60
N LYS A 287 -8.08 -10.90 -0.44
CA LYS A 287 -7.83 -9.47 -0.22
C LYS A 287 -6.43 -9.27 0.36
N TRP A 288 -5.88 -8.08 0.13
CA TRP A 288 -4.74 -7.61 0.91
C TRP A 288 -5.26 -7.13 2.25
N ILE A 289 -4.55 -7.51 3.31
CA ILE A 289 -4.98 -7.35 4.69
C ILE A 289 -3.75 -7.12 5.55
N CYS A 290 -3.88 -6.19 6.49
CA CYS A 290 -2.89 -5.94 7.50
C CYS A 290 -3.23 -6.74 8.75
N ILE A 291 -2.40 -7.73 9.09
CA ILE A 291 -2.54 -8.53 10.31
C ILE A 291 -1.52 -8.03 11.32
N GLY A 292 -2.00 -7.47 12.43
CA GLY A 292 -1.17 -7.10 13.57
C GLY A 292 -1.41 -8.04 14.74
N SER A 293 -0.37 -8.58 15.36
CA SER A 293 -0.54 -9.22 16.65
C SER A 293 0.63 -8.90 17.56
N PHE A 294 0.29 -8.56 18.80
CA PHE A 294 1.19 -7.99 19.78
C PHE A 294 0.97 -8.72 21.09
N ILE A 295 2.06 -9.04 21.78
CA ILE A 295 2.04 -9.56 23.14
C ILE A 295 2.89 -8.67 24.04
N ASN A 296 2.31 -8.17 25.11
CA ASN A 296 2.98 -7.44 26.17
C ASN A 296 3.09 -8.35 27.40
N LEU A 297 4.28 -8.40 28.01
CA LEU A 297 4.58 -9.25 29.16
C LEU A 297 5.00 -8.36 30.32
N GLU A 298 4.16 -8.25 31.34
CA GLU A 298 4.40 -7.33 32.45
C GLU A 298 3.88 -7.94 33.75
N ASN A 299 4.72 -7.94 34.81
CA ASN A 299 4.33 -8.42 36.15
C ASN A 299 3.68 -9.81 36.18
N GLY A 300 4.17 -10.74 35.35
CA GLY A 300 3.63 -12.10 35.25
C GLY A 300 2.31 -12.22 34.48
N VAL A 301 1.88 -11.16 33.80
CA VAL A 301 0.68 -11.13 32.95
C VAL A 301 1.09 -10.90 31.50
N ALA A 302 0.61 -11.79 30.63
CA ALA A 302 0.72 -11.69 29.19
C ALA A 302 -0.59 -11.14 28.63
N THR A 303 -0.55 -9.97 27.98
CA THR A 303 -1.69 -9.42 27.24
C THR A 303 -1.41 -9.56 25.76
N MET A 304 -2.27 -10.26 25.04
CA MET A 304 -2.14 -10.49 23.61
C MET A 304 -3.31 -9.85 22.87
N SER A 305 -3.00 -9.04 21.86
CA SER A 305 -4.00 -8.34 21.05
C SER A 305 -3.84 -8.75 19.58
N LEU A 306 -4.94 -8.92 18.87
CA LEU A 306 -5.01 -9.22 17.44
C LEU A 306 -5.76 -8.12 16.70
N PHE A 307 -5.15 -7.62 15.64
CA PHE A 307 -5.66 -6.57 14.78
C PHE A 307 -5.80 -7.06 13.34
N CYS A 308 -6.85 -6.59 12.67
CA CYS A 308 -7.06 -6.76 11.24
C CYS A 308 -7.44 -5.40 10.64
N ASP A 309 -6.66 -4.92 9.68
CA ASP A 309 -6.86 -3.63 9.01
C ASP A 309 -7.04 -2.46 10.00
N ASN A 310 -6.12 -2.38 10.97
CA ASN A 310 -6.10 -1.39 12.05
C ASN A 310 -7.27 -1.49 13.06
N ASN A 311 -8.11 -2.52 12.98
CA ASN A 311 -9.18 -2.76 13.96
C ASN A 311 -8.77 -3.83 14.96
N LEU A 312 -8.91 -3.57 16.26
CA LEU A 312 -8.78 -4.59 17.30
C LEU A 312 -9.90 -5.61 17.13
N VAL A 313 -9.54 -6.88 16.94
CA VAL A 313 -10.48 -7.97 16.73
C VAL A 313 -10.68 -8.77 18.01
N ASP A 314 -9.59 -9.05 18.73
CA ASP A 314 -9.63 -9.82 19.97
C ASP A 314 -8.44 -9.43 20.85
N GLU A 315 -8.64 -9.51 22.15
CA GLU A 315 -7.62 -9.28 23.17
C GLU A 315 -7.84 -10.23 24.34
N GLN A 316 -6.77 -10.92 24.74
CA GLN A 316 -6.82 -11.93 25.79
C GLN A 316 -5.65 -11.74 26.74
N GLN A 317 -5.85 -12.18 27.99
CA GLN A 317 -4.81 -12.16 29.02
C GLN A 317 -4.54 -13.57 29.55
N GLY A 318 -3.29 -13.81 29.93
CA GLY A 318 -2.85 -15.05 30.56
C GLY A 318 -1.76 -14.81 31.59
N ARG A 319 -1.61 -15.70 32.57
CA ARG A 319 -0.56 -15.59 33.60
C ARG A 319 0.62 -16.49 33.27
N PHE A 320 1.83 -16.03 33.59
CA PHE A 320 3.06 -16.78 33.46
C PHE A 320 3.97 -16.56 34.68
N LYS A 321 4.87 -17.53 34.96
CA LYS A 321 5.78 -17.46 36.11
C LYS A 321 7.14 -16.85 35.78
N LYS A 322 7.76 -17.33 34.70
CA LYS A 322 9.09 -16.91 34.23
C LYS A 322 9.12 -16.99 32.72
N ILE A 323 9.77 -16.05 32.07
CA ILE A 323 9.97 -16.09 30.61
C ILE A 323 11.35 -16.67 30.36
N ASN A 324 11.43 -17.74 29.56
CA ASN A 324 12.64 -18.09 28.85
C ASN A 324 12.49 -17.60 27.41
N THR A 325 13.37 -16.69 27.00
CA THR A 325 13.22 -15.84 25.83
C THR A 325 14.12 -16.27 24.68
N ALA A 326 14.78 -17.42 24.80
CA ALA A 326 15.63 -17.95 23.76
C ALA A 326 14.84 -18.17 22.47
N ILE A 327 15.28 -17.50 21.40
CA ILE A 327 14.81 -17.72 20.05
C ILE A 327 15.83 -18.62 19.37
N GLU A 328 15.39 -19.75 18.83
CA GLU A 328 16.28 -20.61 18.03
C GLU A 328 15.86 -20.60 16.56
N ARG A 329 14.72 -19.96 16.29
CA ARG A 329 14.01 -20.09 15.03
C ARG A 329 13.03 -18.96 14.83
N HIS A 330 13.05 -18.41 13.62
CA HIS A 330 12.17 -17.34 13.18
C HIS A 330 11.89 -17.56 11.69
N VAL A 331 10.61 -17.80 11.35
CA VAL A 331 10.20 -18.28 10.04
C VAL A 331 8.89 -17.66 9.57
N ILE A 332 8.86 -17.21 8.31
CA ILE A 332 7.63 -16.79 7.62
C ILE A 332 7.13 -17.90 6.68
N ALA A 333 5.81 -18.09 6.61
CA ALA A 333 5.10 -19.08 5.81
C ALA A 333 5.45 -20.55 6.15
N ALA A 334 5.62 -20.86 7.44
CA ALA A 334 6.30 -22.06 7.91
C ALA A 334 5.38 -23.26 8.24
N ASN A 335 5.42 -24.37 7.50
CA ASN A 335 4.95 -25.67 8.01
C ASN A 335 6.12 -26.55 8.42
N LEU A 336 6.30 -26.79 9.71
CA LEU A 336 7.54 -27.45 10.19
C LEU A 336 7.30 -28.86 10.67
N ALA A 337 6.03 -29.26 10.76
CA ALA A 337 5.62 -30.64 10.92
C ALA A 337 5.38 -31.33 9.56
N GLY A 338 5.68 -30.67 8.43
CA GLY A 338 5.65 -31.27 7.09
C GLY A 338 4.26 -31.59 6.52
N ARG A 339 3.15 -31.25 7.20
CA ARG A 339 1.82 -31.67 6.73
C ARG A 339 1.05 -30.65 5.89
N GLN A 340 0.97 -29.36 6.24
CA GLN A 340 0.29 -28.36 5.39
C GLN A 340 0.79 -26.89 5.57
N ASN A 341 1.04 -26.14 4.49
CA ASN A 341 1.54 -24.75 4.51
C ASN A 341 0.48 -23.75 3.97
N ALA A 342 0.50 -22.48 4.41
CA ALA A 342 -0.31 -21.42 3.82
C ALA A 342 0.19 -21.05 2.42
N SER A 343 -0.72 -20.85 1.47
CA SER A 343 -0.39 -20.11 0.25
C SER A 343 -0.73 -18.64 0.45
N LEU A 344 0.28 -17.78 0.45
CA LEU A 344 0.12 -16.35 0.70
C LEU A 344 1.07 -15.53 -0.17
N LYS A 345 0.73 -14.25 -0.34
CA LYS A 345 1.65 -13.23 -0.82
C LYS A 345 1.97 -12.28 0.32
N LEU A 346 3.23 -11.89 0.46
CA LEU A 346 3.72 -10.93 1.45
C LEU A 346 4.23 -9.69 0.74
N ILE A 347 3.91 -8.50 1.25
CA ILE A 347 4.49 -7.22 0.78
C ILE A 347 5.42 -6.65 1.84
N GLU A 348 4.99 -6.62 3.09
CA GLU A 348 5.76 -6.04 4.18
C GLU A 348 5.55 -6.84 5.47
N ALA A 349 6.62 -7.03 6.23
CA ALA A 349 6.60 -7.63 7.55
C ALA A 349 7.47 -6.81 8.51
N VAL A 350 6.90 -6.43 9.64
CA VAL A 350 7.58 -5.74 10.73
C VAL A 350 7.52 -6.61 11.96
N PHE A 351 8.67 -6.85 12.59
CA PHE A 351 8.79 -7.63 13.81
C PHE A 351 9.45 -6.80 14.91
N LEU A 352 8.94 -6.93 16.13
CA LEU A 352 9.38 -6.19 17.30
C LEU A 352 9.86 -7.17 18.39
N LYS A 353 11.00 -6.88 19.03
CA LYS A 353 11.58 -7.69 20.12
C LYS A 353 11.16 -7.24 21.53
N GLY A 354 10.10 -6.43 21.63
CA GLY A 354 9.57 -5.95 22.90
C GLY A 354 8.09 -5.65 22.83
N GLY A 355 7.49 -5.52 24.02
CA GLY A 355 6.15 -4.99 24.16
C GLY A 355 6.09 -3.53 23.73
N ILE A 356 4.94 -3.10 23.22
CA ILE A 356 4.69 -1.71 22.83
C ILE A 356 3.41 -1.20 23.48
N ASP A 357 3.43 0.10 23.81
CA ASP A 357 2.25 0.79 24.32
C ASP A 357 1.22 1.04 23.20
N ASN A 358 0.07 1.60 23.56
CA ASN A 358 -1.01 1.88 22.61
C ASN A 358 -0.61 2.96 21.59
N GLN A 359 0.16 3.98 21.98
CA GLN A 359 0.56 5.05 21.08
C GLN A 359 1.54 4.55 20.01
N GLN A 360 2.54 3.78 20.42
CA GLN A 360 3.51 3.11 19.56
C GLN A 360 2.82 2.16 18.59
N ARG A 361 1.85 1.39 19.09
CA ARG A 361 1.04 0.47 18.29
C ARG A 361 0.20 1.19 17.25
N THR A 362 -0.52 2.23 17.65
CA THR A 362 -1.30 3.07 16.73
C THR A 362 -0.40 3.69 15.66
N ALA A 363 0.74 4.26 16.04
CA ALA A 363 1.69 4.82 15.06
C ALA A 363 2.17 3.79 14.03
N LEU A 364 2.42 2.55 14.47
CA LEU A 364 2.85 1.48 13.57
C LEU A 364 1.71 0.96 12.67
N LEU A 365 0.49 0.88 13.18
CA LEU A 365 -0.68 0.51 12.39
C LEU A 365 -1.02 1.60 11.37
N ASP A 366 -0.95 2.87 11.77
CA ASP A 366 -1.15 4.03 10.89
C ASP A 366 -0.09 4.08 9.79
N TYR A 367 1.16 3.72 10.12
CA TYR A 367 2.21 3.54 9.12
C TYR A 367 1.82 2.50 8.06
N MET A 368 1.39 1.31 8.47
CA MET A 368 1.00 0.24 7.53
C MET A 368 -0.23 0.62 6.72
N GLU A 369 -1.23 1.21 7.36
CA GLU A 369 -2.44 1.69 6.70
C GLU A 369 -2.11 2.77 5.66
N GLY A 370 -1.30 3.76 6.05
CA GLY A 370 -0.83 4.80 5.13
C GLY A 370 -0.01 4.23 3.98
N ASN A 371 0.77 3.18 4.22
CA ASN A 371 1.63 2.62 3.19
C ASN A 371 0.84 1.75 2.19
N TRP A 372 -0.14 0.99 2.68
CA TRP A 372 -0.75 -0.13 1.95
C TRP A 372 -2.25 -0.11 1.77
N LYS A 373 -3.03 0.68 2.53
CA LYS A 373 -4.50 0.65 2.43
C LYS A 373 -4.93 0.88 0.99
N ARG A 374 -5.70 -0.07 0.46
CA ARG A 374 -6.16 -0.14 -0.93
C ARG A 374 -7.60 0.28 -1.07
#